data_AF-A0A1Y2RET0-F1
#
_entry.id   AF-A0A1Y2RET0-F1
#
_cell.length_a   1.000
_cell.length_b   1.000
_cell.length_c   1.000
_cell.angle_alpha   90.00
_cell.angle_beta   90.00
_cell.angle_gamma   90.00
#
_symmetry.space_group_name_H-M   'P 1'
#
loop_
_entity.id
_entity.type
_entity.pdbx_description
1 polymer ?
#
loop_
_entity_poly.entity_id
_entity_poly.type
_entity_poly.pdbx_seq_one_letter_code
_entity_poly.pdbx_strand_id
1 'polypeptide(L)' 'MGRGDKKTAKGKRFKGSFGKSRPVTPSTAKKAAAKKAATTKKA' A
#
# COMPACT_ATOMS: atom_id res chain seq x y z
N MET A 1 13.57 2.68 8.22
CA MET A 1 12.87 3.80 7.55
C MET A 1 11.98 4.54 8.55
N GLY A 2 12.15 5.86 8.68
CA GLY A 2 11.57 6.68 9.75
C GLY A 2 10.10 7.08 9.55
N ARG A 3 9.60 7.95 10.43
CA ARG A 3 8.22 8.49 10.38
C ARG A 3 7.95 9.39 9.16
N GLY A 4 8.98 9.91 8.51
CA GLY A 4 8.84 10.77 7.31
C GLY A 4 8.60 10.01 6.00
N ASP A 5 8.87 8.70 5.95
CA ASP A 5 8.79 7.96 4.70
C ASP A 5 7.35 7.53 4.37
N LYS A 6 6.74 8.26 3.43
CA LYS A 6 5.37 8.09 2.97
C LYS A 6 5.11 6.75 2.26
N LYS A 7 6.15 6.01 1.86
CA LYS A 7 5.98 4.69 1.21
C LYS A 7 5.84 3.56 2.23
N THR A 8 6.25 3.78 3.47
CA THR A 8 6.21 2.76 4.53
C THR A 8 4.92 2.83 5.35
N ALA A 9 4.55 1.70 5.97
CA ALA A 9 3.43 1.65 6.89
C ALA A 9 3.59 2.64 8.07
N LYS A 10 4.84 2.85 8.52
CA LYS A 10 5.17 3.76 9.63
C LYS A 10 4.94 5.22 9.25
N GLY A 11 5.45 5.67 8.09
CA GLY A 11 5.20 7.04 7.66
C GLY A 11 3.77 7.28 7.18
N LYS A 12 3.08 6.26 6.64
CA LYS A 12 1.64 6.33 6.38
C LYS A 12 0.82 6.49 7.65
N ARG A 13 1.17 5.78 8.73
CA ARG A 13 0.53 5.91 10.05
C ARG A 13 0.77 7.29 10.65
N PHE A 14 2.01 7.79 10.58
CA PHE A 14 2.37 9.12 11.08
C PHE A 14 1.63 10.24 10.34
N LYS A 15 1.51 10.17 9.02
CA LYS A 15 0.74 11.14 8.22
C LYS A 15 -0.80 10.94 8.31
N GLY A 16 -1.28 9.86 8.92
CA GLY A 16 -2.70 9.53 8.97
C GLY A 16 -3.32 9.10 7.63
N SER A 17 -2.51 8.82 6.60
CA SER A 17 -2.99 8.47 5.26
C SER A 17 -3.02 6.96 5.02
N PHE A 18 -3.87 6.49 4.11
CA PHE A 18 -3.93 5.08 3.71
C PHE A 18 -3.21 4.85 2.38
N GLY A 19 -2.92 3.60 2.06
CA GLY A 19 -2.33 3.21 0.78
C GLY A 19 -1.87 1.76 0.79
N LYS A 20 -1.12 1.37 -0.24
CA LYS A 20 -0.66 -0.02 -0.44
C LYS A 20 0.03 -0.61 0.80
N SER A 21 0.90 0.15 1.46
CA SER A 21 1.65 -0.29 2.65
C SER A 21 0.85 -0.14 3.96
N ARG A 22 -0.22 0.67 3.99
CA ARG A 22 -1.13 0.81 5.15
C ARG A 22 -2.59 0.76 4.68
N PRO A 23 -3.15 -0.44 4.43
CA PRO A 23 -4.53 -0.62 4.01
C PRO A 23 -5.51 -0.27 5.12
N VAL A 24 -6.76 0.07 4.76
CA VAL A 24 -7.85 0.30 5.73
C VAL A 24 -8.32 -1.04 6.31
N THR A 25 -8.45 -2.04 5.44
CA THR A 25 -8.84 -3.42 5.81
C THR A 25 -7.93 -4.42 5.11
N PRO A 26 -7.63 -5.59 5.71
CA PRO A 26 -6.71 -6.56 5.14
C PRO A 26 -7.15 -7.11 3.77
N SER A 27 -8.46 -7.11 3.49
CA SER A 27 -9.01 -7.51 2.19
C SER A 27 -8.59 -6.58 1.05
N THR A 28 -8.43 -5.27 1.33
CA THR A 28 -7.99 -4.29 0.33
C THR A 28 -6.53 -4.47 -0.07
N ALA A 29 -5.68 -4.98 0.83
CA ALA A 29 -4.29 -5.33 0.51
C ALA A 29 -4.21 -6.47 -0.52
N LYS A 30 -5.05 -7.50 -0.34
CA LYS A 30 -5.15 -8.66 -1.26
C LYS A 30 -5.68 -8.24 -2.63
N LYS A 31 -6.76 -7.44 -2.67
CA LYS A 31 -7.29 -6.89 -3.94
C LYS A 31 -6.28 -5.99 -4.66
N ALA A 32 -5.52 -5.16 -3.94
CA ALA A 32 -4.50 -4.31 -4.54
C ALA A 32 -3.26 -5.09 -5.00
N ALA A 33 -3.00 -6.29 -4.47
CA ALA A 33 -1.93 -7.17 -4.96
C ALA A 33 -2.35 -7.88 -6.25
N ALA A 34 -3.59 -8.38 -6.30
CA ALA A 34 -4.15 -8.99 -7.49
C ALA A 34 -4.25 -8.00 -8.67
N LYS A 35 -4.66 -6.74 -8.42
CA LYS A 35 -4.73 -5.71 -9.48
C LYS A 35 -3.38 -5.34 -10.08
N LYS A 36 -2.27 -5.38 -9.32
CA LYS A 36 -0.94 -5.09 -9.87
C LYS A 36 -0.35 -6.24 -10.68
N ALA A 37 -0.67 -7.48 -10.34
CA ALA A 37 -0.22 -8.66 -11.08
C ALA A 37 -0.90 -8.78 -12.46
N ALA A 38 -2.16 -8.35 -12.58
CA ALA A 38 -2.89 -8.35 -13.85
C ALA A 38 -2.37 -7.32 -14.86
N THR A 39 -1.80 -6.21 -14.39
CA THR A 39 -1.29 -5.14 -15.26
C THR A 39 0.13 -5.36 -15.77
N THR A 40 0.90 -6.28 -15.19
CA THR A 40 2.29 -6.58 -15.60
C THR A 40 2.42 -7.74 -16.58
N LYS A 41 1.32 -8.38 -16.99
CA LYS A 41 1.32 -9.48 -17.98
C LYS A 41 0.92 -9.04 -19.40
N LYS A 42 0.69 -7.75 -19.60
CA LYS A 42 0.33 -7.14 -20.90
C LYS A 42 1.26 -5.96 -21.17
N ALA A 43 2.56 -6.25 -21.30
CA ALA A 43 3.56 -5.37 -21.89
C ALA A 43 4.61 -6.27 -22.53
#